data_AF-A0A1S1V539-F1
#
_entry.id   AF-A0A1S1V539-F1
#
_cell.length_a   1.000
_cell.length_b   1.000
_cell.length_c   1.000
_cell.angle_alpha   90.00
_cell.angle_beta   90.00
_cell.angle_gamma   90.00
#
_symmetry.space_group_name_H-M   'P 1'
#
loop_
_entity.id
_entity.type
_entity.pdbx_description
1 polymer ?
#
loop_
_entity_poly.entity_id
_entity_poly.type
_entity_poly.pdbx_seq_one_letter_code
_entity_poly.pdbx_strand_id
1 'polypeptide(L)'
;MKKIIMSFCIILLVFSLVACKQSPETNKLTTDTGQYTKFTKEEVDKAIDTVKNNFDFPAATLTKIWYDEDKSDSLVTLYLETGKGSASGIKPENTIVLLSSFDVDDSGENGNPVLDPGTYTDYQWVLIRDNPTSDWRIDGRGY
;
A
#
# COMPACT_ATOMS: atom_id res chain seq x y z
N MET A 1 -43.47 -62.14 9.62
CA MET A 1 -42.22 -62.72 9.08
C MET A 1 -41.41 -61.56 8.51
N LYS A 2 -40.54 -60.89 9.28
CA LYS A 2 -39.13 -61.21 9.61
C LYS A 2 -38.17 -61.02 8.40
N LYS A 3 -37.59 -59.81 8.35
CA LYS A 3 -36.19 -59.42 8.01
C LYS A 3 -35.54 -59.94 6.72
N ILE A 4 -35.08 -59.02 5.86
CA ILE A 4 -33.66 -58.94 5.45
C ILE A 4 -33.23 -57.46 5.44
N ILE A 5 -32.18 -57.18 6.21
CA ILE A 5 -31.42 -55.94 6.37
C ILE A 5 -30.17 -56.05 5.46
N MET A 6 -29.46 -54.93 5.26
CA MET A 6 -28.04 -54.79 4.86
C MET A 6 -27.84 -54.59 3.35
N SER A 7 -27.01 -53.70 2.81
CA SER A 7 -26.14 -52.61 3.29
C SER A 7 -25.41 -52.10 2.05
N PHE A 8 -25.20 -50.79 1.90
CA PHE A 8 -23.87 -50.15 1.80
C PHE A 8 -23.98 -48.69 1.35
N CYS A 9 -23.58 -47.80 2.25
CA CYS A 9 -23.09 -46.45 1.95
C CYS A 9 -21.81 -46.52 1.12
N ILE A 10 -21.62 -45.58 0.18
CA ILE A 10 -20.35 -44.98 -0.30
C ILE A 10 -20.83 -43.89 -1.30
N ILE A 11 -21.01 -42.63 -0.88
CA ILE A 11 -20.01 -41.54 -0.88
C ILE A 11 -19.26 -41.43 -2.20
N LEU A 12 -19.42 -40.30 -2.90
CA LEU A 12 -18.34 -39.47 -3.48
C LEU A 12 -19.02 -38.42 -4.39
N LEU A 13 -19.32 -37.24 -3.84
CA LEU A 13 -18.50 -36.03 -4.05
C LEU A 13 -18.32 -35.73 -5.55
N VAL A 14 -19.36 -35.15 -6.15
CA VAL A 14 -19.21 -34.42 -7.41
C VAL A 14 -18.53 -33.10 -7.06
N PHE A 15 -17.19 -33.11 -7.12
CA PHE A 15 -16.36 -31.91 -7.08
C PHE A 15 -16.75 -30.99 -8.24
N SER A 16 -17.55 -29.96 -7.95
CA SER A 16 -17.62 -28.79 -8.82
C SER A 16 -16.28 -28.07 -8.72
N LEU A 17 -15.38 -28.37 -9.67
CA LEU A 17 -14.20 -27.58 -9.96
C LEU A 17 -14.64 -26.18 -10.39
N VAL A 18 -14.83 -25.29 -9.42
CA VAL A 18 -14.76 -23.86 -9.68
C VAL A 18 -13.31 -23.58 -10.00
N ALA A 19 -13.02 -23.45 -11.29
CA ALA A 19 -11.76 -22.95 -11.78
C ALA A 19 -11.56 -21.53 -11.22
N CYS A 20 -10.79 -21.42 -10.13
CA CYS A 20 -10.16 -20.17 -9.76
C CYS A 20 -9.31 -19.74 -10.95
N LYS A 21 -9.76 -18.71 -11.68
CA LYS A 21 -8.89 -17.96 -12.58
C LYS A 21 -7.77 -17.37 -11.71
N GLN A 22 -6.60 -18.01 -11.72
CA GLN A 22 -5.37 -17.37 -11.29
C GLN A 22 -5.10 -16.23 -12.28
N SER A 23 -5.28 -15.00 -11.77
CA SER A 23 -4.77 -13.80 -12.43
C SER A 23 -3.24 -13.94 -12.55
N PRO A 24 -2.62 -13.51 -13.67
CA PRO A 24 -1.18 -13.60 -13.85
C PRO A 24 -0.47 -12.85 -12.72
N GLU A 25 0.57 -13.49 -12.18
CA GLU A 25 1.38 -12.97 -11.08
C GLU A 25 1.94 -11.59 -11.44
N THR A 26 1.30 -10.54 -10.91
CA THR A 26 1.91 -9.23 -10.81
C THR A 26 3.05 -9.35 -9.82
N ASN A 27 4.28 -9.11 -10.30
CA ASN A 27 5.52 -8.93 -9.55
C ASN A 27 5.27 -8.80 -8.04
N LYS A 28 5.49 -9.89 -7.32
CA LYS A 28 5.27 -9.99 -5.87
C LYS A 28 6.20 -8.97 -5.19
N LEU A 29 5.69 -7.77 -4.99
CA LEU A 29 6.30 -6.73 -4.17
C LEU A 29 6.56 -7.38 -2.80
N THR A 30 7.81 -7.42 -2.37
CA THR A 30 8.21 -7.98 -1.08
C THR A 30 7.59 -7.13 0.03
N THR A 31 6.43 -7.57 0.55
CA THR A 31 5.82 -7.03 1.76
C THR A 31 6.50 -7.68 2.94
N ASP A 32 7.45 -6.98 3.56
CA ASP A 32 7.97 -7.32 4.87
C ASP A 32 6.85 -7.08 5.89
N THR A 33 6.21 -8.14 6.39
CA THR A 33 5.11 -8.05 7.36
C THR A 33 5.68 -7.79 8.74
N GLY A 34 6.07 -6.54 9.01
CA GLY A 34 6.04 -6.01 10.37
C GLY A 34 4.63 -6.13 10.93
N GLN A 35 4.50 -6.41 12.22
CA GLN A 35 3.19 -6.39 12.89
C GLN A 35 2.69 -4.95 12.90
N TYR A 36 1.67 -4.64 12.10
CA TYR A 36 1.03 -3.31 12.12
C TYR A 36 0.13 -3.22 13.36
N THR A 37 0.39 -2.25 14.23
CA THR A 37 -0.45 -2.03 15.42
C THR A 37 -1.39 -0.85 15.26
N LYS A 38 -1.06 0.10 14.37
CA LYS A 38 -1.82 1.35 14.19
C LYS A 38 -2.86 1.31 13.08
N PHE A 39 -2.52 0.67 11.96
CA PHE A 39 -3.39 0.56 10.80
C PHE A 39 -3.63 -0.90 10.43
N THR A 40 -4.84 -1.19 9.96
CA THR A 40 -5.13 -2.49 9.36
C THR A 40 -4.42 -2.63 8.02
N LYS A 41 -4.20 -3.87 7.58
CA LYS A 41 -3.63 -4.13 6.25
C LYS A 41 -4.43 -3.45 5.13
N GLU A 42 -5.76 -3.45 5.22
CA GLU A 42 -6.62 -2.81 4.22
C GLU A 42 -6.42 -1.30 4.15
N GLU A 43 -6.25 -0.62 5.29
CA GLU A 43 -5.97 0.82 5.33
C GLU A 43 -4.62 1.16 4.69
N VAL A 44 -3.59 0.35 4.98
CA VAL A 44 -2.26 0.49 4.38
C VAL A 44 -2.31 0.23 2.87
N ASP A 45 -3.00 -0.83 2.44
CA ASP A 45 -3.16 -1.16 1.01
C ASP A 45 -3.83 0.01 0.26
N LYS A 46 -4.91 0.60 0.81
CA LYS A 46 -5.57 1.77 0.22
C LYS A 46 -4.66 3.00 0.16
N ALA A 47 -3.83 3.23 1.17
CA ALA A 47 -2.85 4.31 1.14
C ALA A 47 -1.80 4.08 0.04
N ILE A 48 -1.31 2.84 -0.10
CA ILE A 48 -0.36 2.44 -1.15
C ILE A 48 -0.98 2.66 -2.53
N ASP A 49 -2.22 2.24 -2.73
CA ASP A 49 -2.92 2.43 -4.01
C ASP A 49 -3.14 3.91 -4.33
N THR A 50 -3.39 4.73 -3.31
CA THR A 50 -3.46 6.19 -3.46
C THR A 50 -2.14 6.77 -3.99
N VAL A 51 -0.99 6.34 -3.44
CA VAL A 51 0.33 6.77 -3.96
C VAL A 51 0.56 6.26 -5.37
N LYS A 52 0.32 4.98 -5.66
CA LYS A 52 0.50 4.40 -7.00
C LYS A 52 -0.29 5.15 -8.07
N ASN A 53 -1.55 5.47 -7.78
CA ASN A 53 -2.43 6.16 -8.71
C ASN A 53 -2.06 7.63 -8.94
N ASN A 54 -1.23 8.22 -8.07
CA ASN A 54 -0.78 9.61 -8.15
C ASN A 54 0.74 9.74 -8.38
N PHE A 55 1.43 8.62 -8.61
CA PHE A 55 2.85 8.63 -8.96
C PHE A 55 2.99 9.02 -10.43
N ASP A 56 3.25 10.31 -10.65
CA ASP A 56 3.38 10.91 -11.98
C ASP A 56 4.60 11.83 -11.99
N PHE A 57 5.77 11.21 -11.78
CA PHE A 57 7.04 11.89 -11.98
C PHE A 57 7.53 11.55 -13.39
N PRO A 58 7.72 12.55 -14.28
CA PRO A 58 8.28 12.32 -15.61
C PRO A 58 9.63 11.61 -15.50
N ALA A 59 9.95 10.76 -16.47
CA ALA A 59 11.24 10.04 -16.50
C ALA A 59 11.52 9.18 -15.25
N ALA A 60 10.52 8.92 -14.40
CA ALA A 60 10.70 8.16 -13.17
C ALA A 60 9.98 6.81 -13.22
N THR A 61 10.64 5.77 -12.71
CA THR A 61 10.07 4.42 -12.57
C THR A 61 9.99 4.06 -11.10
N LEU A 62 8.77 3.91 -10.59
CA LEU A 62 8.52 3.45 -9.24
C LEU A 62 8.96 1.98 -9.07
N THR A 63 9.89 1.73 -8.15
CA THR A 63 10.45 0.38 -7.91
C THR A 63 9.93 -0.26 -6.63
N LYS A 64 9.60 0.56 -5.61
CA LYS A 64 9.07 0.07 -4.33
C LYS A 64 8.18 1.10 -3.67
N ILE A 65 7.11 0.64 -3.00
CA ILE A 65 6.35 1.40 -2.00
C ILE A 65 6.15 0.49 -0.81
N TRP A 66 6.35 1.01 0.40
CA TRP A 66 6.09 0.27 1.62
C TRP A 66 5.66 1.18 2.76
N TYR A 67 5.08 0.55 3.77
CA TYR A 67 4.77 1.14 5.07
C TYR A 67 5.73 0.55 6.10
N ASP A 68 6.39 1.42 6.84
CA ASP A 68 7.23 1.12 8.00
C ASP A 68 6.64 1.92 9.16
N GLU A 69 6.04 1.24 10.14
CA GLU A 69 5.25 1.87 11.20
C GLU A 69 6.09 2.82 12.06
N ASP A 70 7.28 2.38 12.49
CA ASP A 70 8.17 3.19 13.33
C ASP A 70 8.69 4.44 12.60
N LYS A 71 9.09 4.28 11.32
CA LYS A 71 9.48 5.43 10.49
C LYS A 71 8.30 6.36 10.25
N SER A 72 7.13 5.80 9.92
CA SER A 72 5.93 6.58 9.69
C SER A 72 5.55 7.37 10.93
N ASP A 73 5.55 6.79 12.12
CA ASP A 73 5.20 7.49 13.35
C ASP A 73 6.14 8.66 13.66
N SER A 74 7.44 8.46 13.41
CA SER A 74 8.44 9.53 13.54
C SER A 74 8.17 10.68 12.56
N LEU A 75 7.87 10.34 11.30
CA LEU A 75 7.60 11.34 10.24
C LEU A 75 6.23 12.02 10.41
N VAL A 76 5.21 11.31 10.88
CA VAL A 76 3.90 11.87 11.24
C VAL A 76 4.06 12.88 12.36
N THR A 77 4.84 12.56 13.39
CA THR A 77 5.13 13.50 14.49
C THR A 77 5.76 14.78 13.95
N LEU A 78 6.81 14.66 13.13
CA LEU A 78 7.46 15.81 12.50
C LEU A 78 6.47 16.63 11.64
N TYR A 79 5.68 15.96 10.80
CA TYR A 79 4.70 16.62 9.94
C TYR A 79 3.62 17.38 10.73
N LEU A 80 3.13 16.81 11.83
CA LEU A 80 2.10 17.43 12.68
C LEU A 80 2.67 18.53 13.58
N GLU A 81 3.94 18.48 13.97
CA GLU A 81 4.54 19.49 14.83
C GLU A 81 5.12 20.68 14.05
N THR A 82 5.74 20.43 12.89
CA THR A 82 6.48 21.46 12.15
C THR A 82 6.06 21.62 10.69
N GLY A 83 5.32 20.66 10.13
CA GLY A 83 4.86 20.70 8.74
C GLY A 83 3.51 21.41 8.57
N LYS A 84 2.88 21.20 7.41
CA LYS A 84 1.51 21.68 7.13
C LYS A 84 0.49 21.15 8.15
N GLY A 85 0.77 20.00 8.77
CA GLY A 85 -0.05 19.37 9.79
C GLY A 85 -0.24 20.25 11.03
N SER A 86 0.74 21.08 11.39
CA SER A 86 0.72 21.92 12.60
C SER A 86 -0.45 22.91 12.69
N ALA A 87 -0.97 23.36 11.56
CA ALA A 87 -2.11 24.29 11.50
C ALA A 87 -3.44 23.62 11.14
N SER A 88 -3.44 22.30 10.93
CA SER A 88 -4.54 21.59 10.24
C SER A 88 -5.61 20.99 11.16
N GLY A 89 -5.29 20.78 12.45
CA GLY A 89 -6.16 20.04 13.38
C GLY A 89 -6.30 18.54 13.05
N ILE A 90 -5.51 18.03 12.10
CA ILE A 90 -5.48 16.63 11.72
C ILE A 90 -4.89 15.81 12.86
N LYS A 91 -5.45 14.62 13.07
CA LYS A 91 -5.04 13.72 14.14
C LYS A 91 -4.03 12.68 13.64
N PRO A 92 -3.12 12.18 14.50
CA PRO A 92 -2.16 11.14 14.14
C PRO A 92 -2.79 9.85 13.59
N GLU A 93 -3.95 9.43 14.08
CA GLU A 93 -4.67 8.24 13.58
C GLU A 93 -5.27 8.40 12.17
N ASN A 94 -5.29 9.64 11.68
CA ASN A 94 -5.75 10.01 10.35
C ASN A 94 -4.60 10.48 9.45
N THR A 95 -3.35 10.22 9.84
CA THR A 95 -2.15 10.56 9.08
C THR A 95 -1.26 9.33 8.97
N ILE A 96 -0.82 9.02 7.75
CA ILE A 96 0.12 7.94 7.47
C ILE A 96 1.22 8.46 6.55
N VAL A 97 2.46 8.05 6.79
CA VAL A 97 3.57 8.33 5.88
C VAL A 97 4.03 7.04 5.22
N LEU A 98 3.95 7.00 3.89
CA LEU A 98 4.49 5.90 3.10
C LEU A 98 5.87 6.28 2.56
N LEU A 99 6.70 5.26 2.36
CA LEU A 99 8.02 5.39 1.77
C LEU A 99 8.02 4.76 0.39
N SER A 100 8.79 5.36 -0.52
CA SER A 100 8.98 4.83 -1.86
C SER A 100 10.44 4.88 -2.30
N SER A 101 10.76 3.97 -3.22
CA SER A 101 11.96 4.03 -4.03
C SER A 101 11.58 4.09 -5.49
N PHE A 102 12.31 4.89 -6.25
CA PHE A 102 12.12 5.02 -7.69
C PHE A 102 13.41 5.51 -8.34
N ASP A 103 13.58 5.19 -9.61
CA ASP A 103 14.73 5.63 -10.40
C ASP A 103 14.26 6.71 -11.37
N VAL A 104 15.04 7.78 -11.49
CA VAL A 104 14.86 8.86 -12.49
C VAL A 104 15.92 8.70 -13.56
N ASP A 105 15.49 8.61 -14.81
CA ASP A 105 16.38 8.47 -15.95
C ASP A 105 17.08 9.80 -16.31
N ASP A 106 18.20 9.69 -17.02
CA ASP A 106 18.89 10.83 -17.62
C ASP A 106 18.44 11.03 -19.06
N SER A 107 17.21 11.53 -19.23
CA SER A 107 16.66 11.88 -20.55
C SER A 107 17.07 13.28 -21.05
N GLY A 108 18.07 13.92 -20.44
CA GLY A 108 18.58 15.24 -20.81
C GLY A 108 17.48 16.31 -20.86
N GLU A 109 17.33 17.01 -21.98
CA GLU A 109 16.33 18.08 -22.17
C GLU A 109 14.87 17.61 -22.05
N ASN A 110 14.60 16.29 -22.15
CA ASN A 110 13.28 15.69 -21.94
C ASN A 110 13.15 14.96 -20.59
N GLY A 111 14.11 15.16 -19.68
CA GLY A 111 14.15 14.54 -18.36
C GLY A 111 13.15 15.12 -17.37
N ASN A 112 13.26 14.66 -16.12
CA ASN A 112 12.40 15.15 -15.05
C ASN A 112 12.73 16.63 -14.76
N PRO A 113 11.73 17.53 -14.76
CA PRO A 113 11.98 18.96 -14.58
C PRO A 113 12.26 19.37 -13.12
N VAL A 114 12.09 18.45 -12.16
CA VAL A 114 12.17 18.73 -10.72
C VAL A 114 13.16 17.82 -10.00
N LEU A 115 13.39 16.61 -10.52
CA LEU A 115 14.25 15.60 -9.92
C LEU A 115 15.46 15.37 -10.81
N ASP A 116 16.64 15.35 -10.21
CA ASP A 116 17.87 14.97 -10.90
C ASP A 116 17.86 13.47 -11.22
N PRO A 117 18.54 13.03 -12.30
CA PRO A 117 18.70 11.61 -12.58
C PRO A 117 19.36 10.86 -11.43
N GLY A 118 18.87 9.66 -11.12
CA GLY A 118 19.40 8.80 -10.07
C GLY A 118 18.35 7.99 -9.33
N THR A 119 18.81 7.29 -8.28
CA THR A 119 17.95 6.46 -7.43
C THR A 119 17.51 7.24 -6.20
N TYR A 120 16.21 7.38 -6.03
CA TYR A 120 15.58 7.94 -4.84
C TYR A 120 15.16 6.79 -3.93
N THR A 121 15.50 6.89 -2.65
CA THR A 121 15.12 5.90 -1.61
C THR A 121 14.48 6.60 -0.43
N ASP A 122 13.58 5.92 0.27
CA ASP A 122 12.88 6.46 1.44
C ASP A 122 12.16 7.80 1.14
N TYR A 123 11.76 8.03 -0.12
CA TYR A 123 11.02 9.23 -0.52
C TYR A 123 9.63 9.19 0.11
N GLN A 124 9.27 10.25 0.82
CA GLN A 124 8.15 10.26 1.74
C GLN A 124 6.88 10.75 1.06
N TRP A 125 5.76 10.12 1.39
CA TRP A 125 4.42 10.53 0.98
C TRP A 125 3.57 10.69 2.23
N VAL A 126 3.15 11.92 2.53
CA VAL A 126 2.23 12.20 3.63
C VAL A 126 0.81 12.08 3.12
N LEU A 127 0.06 11.12 3.66
CA LEU A 127 -1.36 10.94 3.37
C LEU A 127 -2.20 11.25 4.60
N ILE A 128 -3.32 11.91 4.36
CA ILE A 128 -4.28 12.30 5.40
C ILE A 128 -5.70 11.87 5.01
N ARG A 129 -6.58 11.77 5.99
CA ARG A 129 -8.02 11.55 5.81
C ARG A 129 -8.80 12.29 6.90
N ASP A 130 -10.09 12.50 6.69
CA ASP A 130 -10.88 13.29 7.65
C ASP A 130 -11.30 12.45 8.88
N ASN A 131 -11.51 11.15 8.67
CA ASN A 131 -11.88 10.17 9.70
C ASN A 131 -11.49 8.74 9.25
N PRO A 132 -11.56 7.73 10.14
CA PRO A 132 -11.12 6.37 9.83
C PRO A 132 -11.80 5.68 8.64
N THR A 133 -12.98 6.15 8.23
CA THR A 133 -13.72 5.57 7.10
C THR A 133 -13.58 6.37 5.80
N SER A 134 -12.90 7.52 5.83
CA SER A 134 -12.70 8.36 4.65
C SER A 134 -11.52 7.87 3.81
N ASP A 135 -11.57 8.18 2.51
CA ASP A 135 -10.47 7.89 1.60
C ASP A 135 -9.22 8.72 1.93
N TRP A 136 -8.06 8.14 1.64
CA TRP A 136 -6.77 8.81 1.75
C TRP A 136 -6.60 9.86 0.64
N ARG A 137 -5.94 10.97 0.98
CA ARG A 137 -5.43 11.96 0.02
C ARG A 137 -3.99 12.30 0.34
N ILE A 138 -3.20 12.63 -0.69
CA ILE A 138 -1.82 13.11 -0.53
C ILE A 138 -1.86 14.57 -0.08
N ASP A 139 -1.21 14.88 1.03
CA ASP A 139 -1.03 16.26 1.52
C ASP A 139 0.37 16.82 1.22
N GLY A 140 1.37 15.93 1.22
CA GLY A 140 2.76 16.27 1.01
C GLY A 140 3.57 15.11 0.45
N ARG A 141 4.70 15.44 -0.17
CA ARG A 141 5.68 14.48 -0.68
C ARG A 141 7.06 15.12 -0.74
N GLY A 142 8.13 14.36 -0.48
CA GLY A 142 9.49 14.88 -0.46
C GLY A 142 10.39 14.22 0.58
N TYR A 143 11.49 14.89 0.89
CA TYR A 143 12.39 14.58 2.01
C TYR A 143 12.20 15.56 3.16
#